data_AF-A0A1J5VS32-F1
#
_entry.id   AF-A0A1J5VS32-F1
#
_cell.length_a   1.000
_cell.length_b   1.000
_cell.length_c   1.000
_cell.angle_alpha   90.00
_cell.angle_beta   90.00
_cell.angle_gamma   90.00
#
_symmetry.space_group_name_H-M   'P 1'
#
loop_
_entity.id
_entity.type
_entity.pdbx_description
1 polymer ?
#
loop_
_entity_poly.entity_id
_entity_poly.type
_entity_poly.pdbx_seq_one_letter_code
_entity_poly.pdbx_strand_id
1 'polypeptide(L)'
;MKRGGGTTDQGLTWVKDFLIIILFLFAGLFYLALIFKDPVTREAALDLGAKVLGPSIPAAAAFYGVMKTLENTRKQDLLKEWHSNLRWATDLCVSKEPEAVAIGVATIDALDDAPFLGNNENDLVDSLIKQITRSWDSESR
;
A
#
# COMPACT_ATOMS: atom_id res chain seq x y z
N MET A 1 12.85 0.90 13.45
CA MET A 1 11.75 -0.04 13.15
C MET A 1 10.42 0.44 13.74
N LYS A 2 9.59 1.13 12.95
CA LYS A 2 8.11 1.11 13.03
C LYS A 2 7.52 2.13 12.05
N ARG A 3 6.41 1.72 11.42
CA ARG A 3 5.43 2.48 10.61
C ARG A 3 5.63 2.47 9.08
N GLY A 4 5.54 1.28 8.50
CA GLY A 4 5.14 1.08 7.09
C GLY A 4 3.66 0.69 6.89
N GLY A 5 2.84 0.64 7.96
CA GLY A 5 1.46 0.12 7.93
C GLY A 5 0.35 1.14 8.24
N GLY A 6 0.65 2.45 8.24
CA GLY A 6 -0.27 3.47 8.77
C GLY A 6 -1.57 3.66 7.98
N THR A 7 -1.58 3.41 6.67
CA THR A 7 -2.74 3.70 5.81
C THR A 7 -3.73 2.54 5.72
N THR A 8 -3.26 1.30 5.77
CA THR A 8 -4.09 0.10 5.64
C THR A 8 -4.91 -0.14 6.91
N ASP A 9 -4.30 0.05 8.08
CA ASP A 9 -5.00 0.00 9.37
C ASP A 9 -6.06 1.11 9.45
N GLN A 10 -5.73 2.31 8.98
CA GLN A 10 -6.65 3.44 9.01
C GLN A 10 -7.84 3.24 8.06
N GLY A 11 -7.63 2.76 6.84
CA GLY A 11 -8.70 2.44 5.90
C GLY A 11 -9.62 1.32 6.41
N LEU A 12 -9.04 0.27 7.01
CA LEU A 12 -9.81 -0.82 7.61
C LEU A 12 -10.61 -0.35 8.82
N THR A 13 -10.04 0.48 9.69
CA THR A 13 -10.77 1.07 10.83
C THR A 13 -11.93 1.94 10.37
N TRP A 14 -11.73 2.79 9.36
CA TRP A 14 -12.79 3.60 8.76
C TRP A 14 -13.94 2.77 8.19
N VAL A 15 -13.62 1.73 7.41
CA VAL A 15 -14.64 0.83 6.84
C VAL A 15 -15.39 0.09 7.95
N LYS A 16 -14.68 -0.38 8.98
CA LYS A 16 -15.29 -1.03 10.15
C LYS A 16 -16.24 -0.08 10.87
N ASP A 17 -15.80 1.14 11.17
CA ASP A 17 -16.58 2.13 11.90
C ASP A 17 -17.81 2.56 11.08
N PHE A 18 -17.66 2.71 9.76
CA PHE A 18 -18.77 2.98 8.84
C PHE A 18 -19.82 1.85 8.84
N LEU A 19 -19.39 0.59 8.75
CA LEU A 19 -20.30 -0.57 8.81
C LEU A 19 -21.01 -0.67 10.17
N ILE A 20 -20.30 -0.37 11.27
CA ILE A 20 -20.90 -0.33 12.61
C ILE A 20 -21.99 0.73 12.67
N ILE A 21 -21.75 1.94 12.15
CA ILE A 21 -22.74 3.02 12.11
C ILE A 21 -23.98 2.59 11.31
N ILE A 22 -23.80 2.00 10.13
CA ILE A 22 -24.91 1.49 9.31
C ILE A 22 -25.72 0.44 10.06
N LEU A 23 -25.06 -0.47 10.79
CA LEU A 23 -25.73 -1.51 11.55
C LEU A 23 -26.56 -0.92 12.69
N PHE A 24 -26.05 0.10 13.39
CA PHE A 24 -26.82 0.84 14.39
C PHE A 24 -28.02 1.59 13.78
N LEU A 25 -27.85 2.20 12.61
CA LEU A 25 -28.95 2.86 11.90
C LEU A 25 -30.03 1.86 11.47
N PHE A 26 -29.63 0.70 10.96
CA PHE A 26 -30.55 -0.37 10.59
C PHE A 26 -31.30 -0.92 11.80
N ALA A 27 -30.61 -1.13 12.93
CA ALA A 27 -31.22 -1.56 14.19
C ALA A 27 -32.21 -0.51 14.72
N GLY A 28 -31.88 0.78 14.63
CA GLY A 28 -32.77 1.88 15.01
C GLY A 28 -34.02 1.96 14.14
N LEU A 29 -33.88 1.82 12.82
CA LEU A 29 -35.00 1.75 11.88
C LEU A 29 -35.88 0.53 12.14
N PHE A 30 -35.27 -0.62 12.41
CA PHE A 30 -36.00 -1.85 12.76
C PHE A 30 -36.78 -1.69 14.07
N TYR A 31 -36.18 -1.06 15.08
CA TYR A 31 -36.86 -0.76 16.35
C TYR A 31 -38.03 0.20 16.16
N LEU A 32 -37.87 1.26 15.36
CA LEU A 32 -38.98 2.15 14.98
C LEU A 32 -40.10 1.41 14.26
N ALA A 33 -39.76 0.52 13.33
CA ALA A 33 -40.73 -0.30 12.59
C ALA A 33 -41.57 -1.21 13.52
N LEU A 34 -40.97 -1.70 14.62
CA LEU A 34 -41.68 -2.50 15.64
C LEU A 34 -42.71 -1.69 16.44
N ILE A 35 -42.50 -0.38 16.61
CA ILE A 35 -43.44 0.50 17.34
C ILE A 35 -44.74 0.71 16.55
N PHE A 36 -44.66 0.73 15.21
CA PHE A 36 -45.83 0.87 14.37
C PHE A 36 -46.66 -0.41 14.37
N LYS A 37 -47.92 -0.32 14.79
CA LYS A 37 -48.89 -1.44 14.77
C LYS A 37 -49.48 -1.69 13.38
N ASP A 38 -49.47 -0.68 12.52
CA ASP A 38 -49.98 -0.76 11.16
C ASP A 38 -48.96 -1.44 10.22
N PRO A 39 -49.32 -2.56 9.56
CA PRO A 39 -48.39 -3.32 8.72
C PRO A 39 -47.91 -2.54 7.49
N VAL A 40 -48.76 -1.68 6.90
CA VAL A 40 -48.41 -0.91 5.70
C VAL A 40 -47.30 0.11 6.00
N THR A 41 -47.44 0.83 7.12
CA THR A 41 -46.42 1.80 7.56
C THR A 41 -45.11 1.13 7.96
N ARG A 42 -45.17 -0.06 8.56
CA ARG A 42 -44.00 -0.86 8.94
C ARG A 42 -43.21 -1.33 7.71
N GLU A 43 -43.88 -1.87 6.70
CA GLU A 43 -43.23 -2.33 5.47
C GLU A 43 -42.59 -1.19 4.68
N ALA A 44 -43.28 -0.04 4.59
CA ALA A 44 -42.72 1.15 3.93
C ALA A 44 -41.45 1.67 4.62
N ALA A 45 -41.39 1.65 5.96
CA ALA A 45 -40.21 2.06 6.71
C ALA A 45 -39.01 1.11 6.50
N LEU A 46 -39.27 -0.20 6.44
CA LEU A 46 -38.24 -1.21 6.19
C LEU A 46 -37.75 -1.20 4.74
N ASP A 47 -38.65 -1.02 3.76
CA ASP A 47 -38.30 -0.90 2.35
C ASP A 47 -37.45 0.35 2.06
N LEU A 48 -37.79 1.48 2.69
CA LEU A 48 -36.98 2.70 2.62
C LEU A 48 -35.59 2.47 3.26
N GLY A 49 -35.55 1.85 4.44
CA GLY A 49 -34.30 1.48 5.10
C GLY A 49 -33.43 0.56 4.25
N ALA A 50 -34.02 -0.45 3.61
CA ALA A 50 -33.33 -1.39 2.74
C ALA A 50 -32.83 -0.72 1.45
N LYS A 51 -33.60 0.19 0.85
CA LYS A 51 -33.17 0.94 -0.36
C LYS A 51 -32.03 1.90 -0.08
N VAL A 52 -32.01 2.53 1.09
CA VAL A 52 -30.97 3.50 1.46
C VAL A 52 -29.72 2.82 2.01
N LEU A 53 -29.87 1.81 2.87
CA LEU A 53 -28.74 1.15 3.54
C LEU A 53 -28.26 -0.11 2.80
N GLY A 54 -29.09 -0.75 1.99
CA GLY A 54 -28.72 -1.95 1.22
C GLY A 54 -27.50 -1.76 0.32
N PRO A 55 -27.39 -0.66 -0.45
CA PRO A 55 -26.23 -0.41 -1.32
C PRO A 55 -24.92 -0.11 -0.57
N SER A 56 -24.96 0.16 0.73
CA SER A 56 -23.80 0.63 1.50
C SER A 56 -22.73 -0.45 1.72
N ILE A 57 -23.15 -1.71 1.89
CA ILE A 57 -22.27 -2.86 2.11
C ILE A 57 -21.39 -3.15 0.87
N PRO A 58 -21.95 -3.33 -0.35
CA PRO A 58 -21.12 -3.55 -1.53
C PRO A 58 -20.27 -2.32 -1.88
N ALA A 59 -20.75 -1.10 -1.61
CA ALA A 59 -19.95 0.12 -1.80
C ALA A 59 -18.72 0.16 -0.88
N ALA A 60 -18.87 -0.20 0.40
CA ALA A 60 -17.76 -0.29 1.35
C ALA A 60 -16.74 -1.36 0.95
N ALA A 61 -17.20 -2.53 0.50
CA ALA A 61 -16.33 -3.59 0.01
C ALA A 61 -15.55 -3.17 -1.25
N ALA A 62 -16.21 -2.51 -2.20
CA ALA A 62 -15.57 -1.98 -3.40
C ALA A 62 -14.52 -0.90 -3.06
N PHE A 63 -14.86 0.03 -2.16
CA PHE A 63 -13.92 1.06 -1.70
C PHE A 63 -12.68 0.44 -1.04
N TYR A 64 -12.85 -0.54 -0.16
CA TYR A 64 -11.73 -1.25 0.45
C TYR A 64 -10.85 -1.96 -0.60
N GLY A 65 -11.46 -2.62 -1.59
CA GLY A 65 -10.74 -3.26 -2.69
C GLY A 65 -9.92 -2.26 -3.51
N VAL A 66 -10.49 -1.11 -3.85
CA VAL A 66 -9.80 -0.03 -4.58
C VAL A 66 -8.64 0.52 -3.76
N MET A 67 -8.85 0.84 -2.48
CA MET A 67 -7.80 1.36 -1.61
C MET A 67 -6.62 0.39 -1.48
N LYS A 68 -6.91 -0.91 -1.31
CA LYS A 68 -5.88 -1.94 -1.27
C LYS A 68 -5.11 -2.05 -2.59
N THR A 69 -5.81 -1.92 -3.71
CA THR A 69 -5.21 -1.97 -5.05
C THR A 69 -4.28 -0.77 -5.27
N LEU A 70 -4.75 0.44 -4.97
CA LEU A 70 -3.96 1.67 -5.09
C LEU A 70 -2.68 1.61 -4.24
N GLU A 71 -2.77 1.10 -3.02
CA GLU A 71 -1.60 0.94 -2.17
C GLU A 71 -0.60 -0.06 -2.77
N ASN A 72 -1.08 -1.18 -3.29
CA ASN A 72 -0.24 -2.18 -3.93
C ASN A 72 0.42 -1.63 -5.20
N THR A 73 -0.32 -0.92 -6.03
CA THR A 73 0.21 -0.24 -7.22
C THR A 73 1.29 0.75 -6.84
N ARG A 74 1.05 1.59 -5.81
CA ARG A 74 2.06 2.55 -5.33
C ARG A 74 3.34 1.85 -4.86
N LYS A 75 3.21 0.74 -4.11
CA LYS A 75 4.38 -0.06 -3.68
C LYS A 75 5.12 -0.66 -4.88
N GLN A 76 4.39 -1.18 -5.86
CA GLN A 76 4.98 -1.73 -7.08
C GLN A 76 5.69 -0.65 -7.91
N ASP A 77 5.13 0.55 -8.01
CA ASP A 77 5.75 1.63 -8.77
C ASP A 77 7.01 2.14 -8.08
N LEU A 78 7.01 2.29 -6.75
CA LEU A 78 8.22 2.60 -5.97
C LEU A 78 9.31 1.53 -6.17
N LEU A 79 8.94 0.25 -6.16
CA LEU A 79 9.89 -0.84 -6.40
C LEU A 79 10.43 -0.85 -7.83
N LYS A 80 9.61 -0.49 -8.84
CA LYS A 80 10.09 -0.36 -10.23
C LYS A 80 11.05 0.80 -10.38
N GLU A 81 10.73 1.95 -9.81
CA GLU A 81 11.62 3.12 -9.80
C GLU A 81 12.94 2.78 -9.11
N TRP A 82 12.88 2.10 -7.96
CA TRP A 82 14.06 1.62 -7.25
C TRP A 82 14.94 0.71 -8.12
N HIS A 83 14.36 -0.32 -8.76
CA HIS A 83 15.11 -1.21 -9.66
C HIS A 83 15.72 -0.47 -10.86
N SER A 84 14.99 0.51 -11.43
CA SER A 84 15.48 1.35 -12.53
C SER A 84 16.69 2.17 -12.09
N ASN A 85 16.61 2.81 -10.91
CA ASN A 85 17.69 3.62 -10.37
C ASN A 85 18.90 2.75 -10.00
N LEU A 86 18.68 1.56 -9.44
CA LEU A 86 19.75 0.62 -9.11
C LEU A 86 20.48 0.14 -10.37
N ARG A 87 19.73 -0.18 -11.44
CA ARG A 87 20.32 -0.53 -12.73
C ARG A 87 21.17 0.63 -13.27
N TRP A 88 20.63 1.85 -13.26
CA TRP A 88 21.38 3.03 -13.70
C TRP A 88 22.66 3.25 -12.89
N ALA A 89 22.59 3.13 -11.57
CA ALA A 89 23.75 3.25 -10.70
C ALA A 89 24.80 2.14 -10.96
N THR A 90 24.33 0.93 -11.29
CA THR A 90 25.22 -0.17 -11.71
C THR A 90 25.90 0.15 -13.04
N ASP A 91 25.15 0.66 -14.03
CA ASP A 91 25.71 1.06 -15.33
C ASP A 91 26.77 2.17 -15.15
N LEU A 92 26.57 3.10 -14.21
CA LEU A 92 27.59 4.09 -13.84
C LEU A 92 28.85 3.47 -13.22
N CYS A 93 28.70 2.44 -12.40
CA CYS A 93 29.84 1.74 -11.78
C CYS A 93 30.68 0.95 -12.79
N VAL A 94 30.13 0.64 -13.97
CA VAL A 94 30.85 -0.04 -15.07
C VAL A 94 31.49 0.99 -16.04
N SER A 95 31.23 2.28 -15.85
CA SER A 95 31.84 3.34 -16.65
C SER A 95 33.35 3.42 -16.44
N LYS A 96 34.06 3.92 -17.46
CA LYS A 96 35.52 4.15 -17.39
C LYS A 96 35.88 5.48 -16.71
N GLU A 97 34.88 6.31 -16.43
CA GLU A 97 35.07 7.62 -15.80
C GLU A 97 35.00 7.48 -14.26
N PRO A 98 36.07 7.79 -13.53
CA PRO A 98 36.10 7.60 -12.07
C PRO A 98 35.07 8.45 -11.33
N GLU A 99 34.71 9.62 -11.86
CA GLU A 99 33.62 10.45 -11.30
C GLU A 99 32.25 9.77 -11.46
N ALA A 100 31.99 9.13 -12.59
CA ALA A 100 30.75 8.39 -12.83
C ALA A 100 30.65 7.18 -11.89
N VAL A 101 31.75 6.45 -11.68
CA VAL A 101 31.81 5.33 -10.73
C VAL A 101 31.50 5.79 -9.30
N ALA A 102 32.09 6.92 -8.86
CA ALA A 102 31.82 7.48 -7.54
C ALA A 102 30.34 7.86 -7.35
N ILE A 103 29.71 8.44 -8.38
CA ILE A 103 28.27 8.74 -8.38
C ILE A 103 27.45 7.46 -8.30
N GLY A 104 27.83 6.42 -9.06
CA GLY A 104 27.17 5.12 -9.03
C GLY A 104 27.19 4.49 -7.63
N VAL A 105 28.35 4.46 -6.98
CA VAL A 105 28.51 3.91 -5.63
C VAL A 105 27.70 4.71 -4.60
N ALA A 106 27.78 6.04 -4.62
CA ALA A 106 26.99 6.89 -3.72
C ALA A 106 25.48 6.73 -3.93
N THR A 107 25.05 6.48 -5.18
CA THR A 107 23.64 6.23 -5.49
C THR A 107 23.19 4.88 -4.95
N ILE A 108 24.02 3.83 -5.07
CA ILE A 108 23.71 2.50 -4.51
C ILE A 108 23.57 2.57 -2.98
N ASP A 109 24.49 3.27 -2.31
CA ASP A 109 24.45 3.50 -0.86
C ASP A 109 23.14 4.18 -0.43
N ALA A 110 22.75 5.25 -1.14
CA ALA A 110 21.48 5.94 -0.88
C ALA A 110 20.24 5.09 -1.18
N LEU A 111 20.33 4.14 -2.11
CA LEU A 111 19.24 3.22 -2.45
C LEU A 111 19.09 2.07 -1.44
N ASP A 112 20.15 1.69 -0.72
CA ASP A 112 20.15 0.63 0.29
C ASP A 112 19.34 1.01 1.55
N ASP A 113 19.38 2.29 1.93
CA ASP A 113 18.67 2.81 3.10
C ASP A 113 17.15 2.95 2.93
N ALA A 114 16.58 2.50 1.80
CA ALA A 114 15.18 2.72 1.47
C ALA A 114 14.24 1.89 2.39
N PRO A 115 13.28 2.53 3.10
CA PRO A 115 12.49 1.89 4.16
C PRO A 115 11.43 0.89 3.66
N PHE A 116 11.25 0.78 2.34
CA PHE A 116 10.28 -0.13 1.71
C PHE A 116 10.93 -1.40 1.14
N LEU A 117 12.25 -1.56 1.26
CA LEU A 117 12.96 -2.74 0.78
C LEU A 117 12.71 -3.95 1.68
N GLY A 118 12.62 -5.11 1.03
CA GLY A 118 12.59 -6.40 1.70
C GLY A 118 13.98 -7.03 1.77
N ASN A 119 14.04 -8.22 2.36
CA ASN A 119 15.29 -8.96 2.51
C ASN A 119 15.95 -9.28 1.15
N ASN A 120 15.13 -9.61 0.14
CA ASN A 120 15.63 -9.98 -1.18
C ASN A 120 16.29 -8.80 -1.92
N GLU A 121 15.71 -7.60 -1.79
CA GLU A 121 16.27 -6.39 -2.38
C GLU A 121 17.59 -6.00 -1.71
N ASN A 122 17.66 -6.10 -0.38
CA ASN A 122 18.89 -5.86 0.37
C ASN A 122 19.99 -6.86 0.00
N ASP A 123 19.65 -8.16 -0.10
CA ASP A 123 20.60 -9.20 -0.53
C ASP A 123 21.18 -8.92 -1.92
N LEU A 124 20.36 -8.35 -2.81
CA LEU A 124 20.78 -7.97 -4.15
C LEU A 124 21.75 -6.78 -4.13
N VAL A 125 21.47 -5.73 -3.36
CA VAL A 125 22.40 -4.60 -3.17
C VAL A 125 23.73 -5.08 -2.59
N ASP A 126 23.67 -5.91 -1.55
CA ASP A 126 24.83 -6.55 -0.92
C ASP A 126 25.71 -7.30 -1.92
N SER A 127 25.07 -8.06 -2.81
CA SER A 127 25.77 -8.84 -3.84
C SER A 127 26.47 -7.92 -4.86
N LEU A 128 25.82 -6.80 -5.21
CA LEU A 128 26.32 -5.83 -6.17
C LEU A 128 27.53 -5.07 -5.61
N ILE A 129 27.45 -4.59 -4.37
CA ILE A 129 28.55 -3.91 -3.66
C ILE A 129 29.75 -4.86 -3.54
N LYS A 130 29.53 -6.13 -3.16
CA LYS A 130 30.58 -7.15 -3.10
C LYS A 130 31.26 -7.35 -4.44
N GLN A 131 30.51 -7.33 -5.54
CA GLN A 131 31.05 -7.51 -6.89
C GLN A 131 31.84 -6.28 -7.36
N ILE A 132 31.34 -5.07 -7.15
CA ILE A 132 32.03 -3.81 -7.48
C ILE A 132 33.35 -3.71 -6.71
N THR A 133 33.34 -4.05 -5.42
CA THR A 133 34.55 -4.04 -4.59
C THR A 133 35.60 -5.02 -5.12
N ARG A 134 35.18 -6.23 -5.50
CA ARG A 134 36.08 -7.25 -6.07
C ARG A 134 36.68 -6.84 -7.41
N SER A 135 35.90 -6.21 -8.30
CA SER A 135 36.43 -5.73 -9.58
C SER A 135 37.47 -4.65 -9.39
N TRP A 136 37.24 -3.72 -8.46
CA TRP A 136 38.19 -2.64 -8.15
C TRP A 136 39.51 -3.18 -7.60
N ASP A 137 39.45 -4.14 -6.66
CA ASP A 137 40.66 -4.80 -6.12
C ASP A 137 41.46 -5.52 -7.22
N SER A 138 40.78 -6.11 -8.21
CA SER A 138 41.45 -6.81 -9.31
C SER A 138 42.13 -5.90 -10.33
N GLU A 139 41.63 -4.67 -10.51
CA GLU A 139 42.16 -3.68 -11.46
C GLU A 139 43.30 -2.83 -10.86
N SER A 140 43.47 -2.88 -9.54
CA SER A 140 44.56 -2.23 -8.80
C SER A 140 45.90 -3.02 -8.79
N ARG A 141 45.96 -4.16 -9.49
CA ARG A 141 47.18 -4.98 -9.71
C ARG A 141 47.61 -4.95 -11.17
#